data_AF-A0A373D4Q5-F1
#
_entry.id   AF-A0A373D4Q5-F1
#
_cell.length_a   1.000
_cell.length_b   1.000
_cell.length_c   1.000
_cell.angle_alpha   90.00
_cell.angle_beta   90.00
_cell.angle_gamma   90.00
#
_symmetry.space_group_name_H-M   'P 1'
#
loop_
_entity.id
_entity.type
_entity.pdbx_description
1 polymer ?
#
loop_
_entity_poly.entity_id
_entity_poly.type
_entity_poly.pdbx_seq_one_letter_code
_entity_poly.pdbx_strand_id
1 'polypeptide(L)' 'MNKLYDFLKCMIYASFYVIVIKTSMDFYEYKRFPKLYEQNSAPWYTEALLYSAASLFVIVVYAVLRGIVRRKIKKG' A
#
# COMPACT_ATOMS: atom_id res chain seq x y z
N MET A 1 21.64 9.56 12.34
CA MET A 1 21.15 8.90 11.10
C MET A 1 20.05 7.84 11.35
N ASN A 2 19.92 7.28 12.57
CA ASN A 2 18.93 6.23 12.84
C ASN A 2 17.46 6.73 12.93
N LYS A 3 17.21 7.96 13.40
CA LYS A 3 15.85 8.53 13.49
C LYS A 3 15.14 8.62 12.14
N LEU A 4 15.85 9.06 11.10
CA LEU A 4 15.28 9.18 9.74
C LEU A 4 15.03 7.80 9.12
N TYR A 5 15.87 6.82 9.47
CA TYR A 5 15.69 5.42 9.07
C TYR A 5 14.48 4.76 9.76
N ASP A 6 14.28 5.03 11.06
CA ASP A 6 13.10 4.57 11.80
C ASP A 6 11.82 5.26 11.34
N PHE A 7 11.88 6.57 11.02
CA PHE A 7 10.75 7.27 10.42
C PHE A 7 10.36 6.67 9.06
N LEU A 8 11.35 6.41 8.19
CA LEU A 8 11.11 5.74 6.90
C LEU A 8 10.51 4.34 7.09
N LYS A 9 10.98 3.60 8.10
CA LYS A 9 10.45 2.28 8.45
C LYS A 9 8.99 2.40 8.88
N CYS A 10 8.68 3.30 9.82
CA CYS A 10 7.33 3.53 10.32
C CYS A 10 6.36 3.90 9.19
N MET A 11 6.78 4.81 8.30
CA MET A 11 5.96 5.24 7.17
C MET A 11 5.65 4.10 6.20
N ILE A 12 6.64 3.24 5.89
CA ILE A 12 6.41 2.05 5.05
C ILE A 12 5.38 1.10 5.69
N TYR A 13 5.52 0.83 6.99
CA TYR A 13 4.57 -0.04 7.70
C TYR A 13 3.17 0.57 7.78
N ALA A 14 3.06 1.87 8.05
CA ALA A 14 1.78 2.57 8.09
C ALA A 14 1.08 2.51 6.73
N SER A 15 1.80 2.80 5.64
CA SER A 15 1.26 2.70 4.28
C SER A 15 0.81 1.27 3.94
N PHE A 16 1.60 0.26 4.31
CA PHE A 16 1.22 -1.13 4.11
C PHE A 16 -0.06 -1.49 4.87
N TYR A 17 -0.17 -1.04 6.13
CA TYR A 17 -1.32 -1.34 6.98
C TYR A 17 -2.61 -0.71 6.44
N VAL A 18 -2.55 0.53 5.95
CA VAL A 18 -3.69 1.22 5.32
C VAL A 18 -4.17 0.47 4.07
N ILE A 19 -3.26 -0.04 3.24
CA ILE A 19 -3.62 -0.81 2.04
C ILE A 19 -4.32 -2.11 2.44
N VAL A 20 -3.74 -2.87 3.37
CA VAL A 20 -4.33 -4.14 3.81
C VAL A 20 -5.72 -3.93 4.41
N ILE A 21 -5.91 -2.91 5.25
CA ILE A 21 -7.23 -2.60 5.84
C ILE A 21 -8.22 -2.21 4.73
N LYS A 22 -7.83 -1.30 3.83
CA LYS A 22 -8.73 -0.82 2.78
C LYS A 22 -9.15 -1.96 1.85
N THR A 23 -8.20 -2.77 1.38
CA THR A 23 -8.48 -3.95 0.56
C THR A 23 -9.35 -4.97 1.28
N SER A 24 -9.14 -5.18 2.59
CA SER A 24 -9.96 -6.10 3.39
C SER A 24 -11.40 -5.58 3.56
N MET A 25 -11.57 -4.27 3.76
CA MET A 25 -12.90 -3.65 3.86
C MET A 25 -13.64 -3.69 2.53
N ASP A 26 -12.99 -3.32 1.42
CA ASP A 26 -13.56 -3.43 0.06
C ASP A 26 -14.03 -4.87 -0.22
N PHE A 27 -13.22 -5.87 0.16
CA PHE A 27 -13.58 -7.28 -0.01
C PHE A 27 -14.77 -7.70 0.87
N TYR A 28 -14.83 -7.21 2.10
CA TYR A 28 -15.94 -7.48 3.01
C TYR A 28 -17.25 -6.85 2.49
N GLU A 29 -17.18 -5.61 2.01
CA GLU A 29 -18.33 -4.87 1.49
C GLU A 29 -18.88 -5.51 0.21
N TYR A 30 -18.00 -5.98 -0.68
CA TYR A 30 -18.38 -6.78 -1.85
C TYR A 30 -19.16 -8.05 -1.46
N LYS A 31 -18.68 -8.80 -0.47
CA LYS A 31 -19.35 -10.00 0.04
C LYS A 31 -20.70 -9.69 0.70
N ARG A 32 -20.83 -8.53 1.34
CA ARG A 32 -22.02 -8.09 2.09
C ARG A 32 -23.12 -7.56 1.18
N PHE A 33 -22.78 -6.81 0.13
CA PHE A 33 -23.73 -6.11 -0.73
C PHE A 33 -23.44 -6.29 -2.23
N PRO A 34 -23.58 -7.50 -2.78
CA PRO A 34 -23.31 -7.76 -4.20
C PRO A 34 -24.18 -6.92 -5.15
N LYS A 35 -25.42 -6.61 -4.74
CA LYS A 35 -26.40 -5.85 -5.55
C LYS A 35 -25.99 -4.41 -5.86
N LEU A 36 -25.17 -3.77 -5.02
CA LEU A 36 -24.65 -2.41 -5.27
C LEU A 36 -23.57 -2.40 -6.36
N TYR A 37 -22.86 -3.52 -6.51
CA TYR A 37 -21.79 -3.68 -7.50
C TYR A 37 -22.32 -4.18 -8.86
N GLU A 38 -23.51 -4.78 -8.91
CA GLU A 38 -24.18 -5.14 -10.17
C GLU A 38 -24.72 -3.91 -10.94
N GLN A 39 -25.05 -2.82 -10.24
CA GLN A 39 -25.58 -1.60 -10.84
C GLN A 39 -24.49 -0.67 -11.41
N ASN A 40 -23.25 -0.80 -10.94
CA ASN A 40 -22.12 -0.02 -11.42
C ASN A 40 -21.42 -0.79 -12.55
N SER A 41 -21.67 -0.40 -13.80
CA SER A 41 -21.10 -1.04 -15.01
C SER A 41 -19.57 -0.96 -15.12
N ALA A 42 -18.91 -0.12 -14.30
CA ALA A 42 -17.46 -0.07 -14.21
C ALA A 42 -17.00 -1.20 -13.25
N PRO A 43 -16.07 -2.08 -13.66
CA PRO A 43 -15.62 -3.15 -12.79
C PRO A 43 -14.82 -2.52 -11.65
N TRP A 44 -15.47 -2.36 -10.50
CA TRP A 44 -14.91 -1.91 -9.22
C TRP A 44 -13.62 -2.66 -8.83
N TYR A 45 -13.48 -3.91 -9.30
CA TYR A 45 -12.25 -4.69 -9.22
C TYR A 45 -11.06 -4.00 -9.91
N THR A 46 -11.28 -3.33 -11.04
CA THR A 46 -10.25 -2.61 -11.80
C THR A 46 -9.75 -1.40 -11.02
N GLU A 47 -10.66 -0.64 -10.41
CA GLU A 47 -10.34 0.51 -9.56
C GLU A 47 -9.54 0.06 -8.32
N ALA A 48 -10.02 -0.98 -7.63
CA ALA A 48 -9.33 -1.56 -6.47
C ALA A 48 -7.95 -2.14 -6.85
N LEU A 49 -7.85 -2.77 -8.02
CA LEU A 49 -6.61 -3.32 -8.53
C LEU A 49 -5.62 -2.21 -8.92
N LEU A 50 -6.06 -1.13 -9.56
CA LEU A 50 -5.24 0.05 -9.85
C LEU A 50 -4.76 0.72 -8.56
N TYR A 51 -5.65 0.91 -7.58
CA TYR A 51 -5.28 1.48 -6.28
C TYR A 51 -4.27 0.59 -5.55
N SER A 52 -4.46 -0.73 -5.54
CA SER A 52 -3.53 -1.65 -4.89
C SER A 52 -2.19 -1.73 -5.61
N ALA A 53 -2.18 -1.74 -6.95
CA ALA A 53 -0.97 -1.73 -7.77
C ALA A 53 -0.17 -0.43 -7.59
N ALA A 54 -0.84 0.73 -7.64
CA ALA A 54 -0.22 2.03 -7.39
C ALA A 54 0.36 2.11 -5.97
N SER A 55 -0.37 1.62 -4.97
CA SER A 55 0.09 1.64 -3.58
C SER A 55 1.28 0.69 -3.36
N LEU A 56 1.28 -0.49 -3.98
CA LEU A 56 2.41 -1.41 -3.97
C LEU A 56 3.65 -0.80 -4.63
N PHE A 57 3.46 -0.08 -5.75
CA PHE A 57 4.56 0.62 -6.42
C PHE A 57 5.22 1.65 -5.48
N VAL A 58 4.44 2.44 -4.75
CA VAL A 58 4.95 3.41 -3.76
C VAL A 58 5.75 2.73 -2.65
N ILE A 59 5.28 1.58 -2.15
CA ILE A 59 6.00 0.79 -1.14
C ILE A 59 7.36 0.33 -1.67
N VAL A 60 7.40 -0.19 -2.90
CA VAL A 60 8.65 -0.66 -3.54
C VAL A 60 9.65 0.48 -3.69
N VAL A 61 9.21 1.65 -4.16
CA VAL A 61 10.06 2.85 -4.28
C VAL A 61 10.66 3.22 -2.92
N TYR A 62 9.84 3.26 -1.87
CA TYR A 62 10.32 3.55 -0.51
C TYR A 62 11.27 2.47 0.05
N ALA A 63 11.04 1.21 -0.25
CA ALA A 63 11.92 0.11 0.14
C ALA A 63 13.29 0.21 -0.54
N VAL A 64 13.34 0.60 -1.82
CA VAL A 64 14.58 0.83 -2.56
C VAL A 64 15.36 2.02 -1.98
N LEU A 65 14.68 3.15 -1.75
CA LEU A 65 15.25 4.33 -1.09
C LEU A 65 15.85 3.96 0.28
N ARG A 66 15.11 3.22 1.10
CA ARG A 66 15.60 2.68 2.38
C ARG A 66 16.85 1.81 2.19
N GLY A 67 16.87 0.97 1.16
CA GLY A 67 18.01 0.12 0.82
C GLY A 67 19.26 0.93 0.50
N ILE A 68 19.13 2.02 -0.27
CA ILE A 68 20.22 2.93 -0.61
C ILE A 68 20.73 3.66 0.64
N VAL A 69 19.82 4.21 1.46
CA VAL A 69 20.18 4.87 2.74
C VAL A 69 20.89 3.90 3.69
N ARG A 70 20.42 2.66 3.80
CA ARG A 70 21.09 1.62 4.61
C ARG A 70 22.51 1.34 4.12
N ARG A 71 22.72 1.25 2.81
CA ARG A 71 24.06 1.05 2.23
C ARG A 71 24.99 2.24 2.48
N LYS A 72 24.45 3.48 2.43
CA LYS A 72 25.20 4.70 2.75
C LYS A 72 25.63 4.74 4.23
N ILE A 73 24.73 4.39 5.16
CA ILE A 73 25.04 4.35 6.60
C ILE A 73 26.09 3.28 6.92
N LYS A 74 26.04 2.11 6.26
CA LYS A 74 26.95 0.99 6.54
C LYS A 74 28.37 1.15 5.96
N LYS A 75 28.57 2.15 5.09
CA LYS A 75 29.86 2.50 4.47
C LYS A 75 30.56 3.68 5.15
N GLY A 76 29.89 4.36 6.09
CA GLY A 76 30.43 5.44 6.90
C GLY A 76 30.83 4.96 8.29
#